data_AF-A0A0V0GMS8-F1
#
_entry.id   AF-A0A0V0GMS8-F1
#
_cell.length_a   1.000
_cell.length_b   1.000
_cell.length_c   1.000
_cell.angle_alpha   90.00
_cell.angle_beta   90.00
_cell.angle_gamma   90.00
#
_symmetry.space_group_name_H-M   'P 1'
#
loop_
_entity.id
_entity.type
_entity.pdbx_description
1 polymer ?
#
loop_
_entity_poly.entity_id
_entity_poly.type
_entity_poly.pdbx_seq_one_letter_code
_entity_poly.pdbx_strand_id
1 'polypeptide(L)'
;MVDSTAEIDVLAVVLHCGPQKNADRSHHRCREITLCDNQQNQFLFTLWEDFGEIEGREISSKMTTQTDLLVILGRSIGISTYQGLSLQTRYNSTLRVNPNYPQAVALLKWDKR
;
A
#
# COMPACT_ATOMS: atom_id res chain seq x y z
N MET A 1 17.26 8.67 11.96
CA MET A 1 16.04 8.32 11.21
C MET A 1 15.02 7.88 12.26
N VAL A 2 13.96 8.66 12.49
CA VAL A 2 12.96 8.29 13.50
C VAL A 2 12.12 7.18 12.88
N ASP A 3 12.48 5.94 13.17
CA ASP A 3 11.55 4.83 13.05
C ASP A 3 10.50 5.05 14.14
N SER A 4 9.37 5.65 13.77
CA SER A 4 8.25 5.76 14.70
C SER A 4 7.85 4.33 15.07
N THR A 5 7.93 3.93 16.33
CA THR A 5 7.47 2.60 16.77
C THR A 5 5.96 2.41 16.57
N ALA A 6 5.24 3.47 16.23
CA ALA A 6 3.84 3.44 15.88
C ALA A 6 3.58 2.53 14.68
N GLU A 7 2.66 1.59 14.88
CA GLU A 7 2.13 0.70 13.86
C GLU A 7 0.64 0.95 13.70
N ILE A 8 0.14 0.83 12.48
CA ILE A 8 -1.28 0.93 12.18
C ILE A 8 -1.73 -0.18 11.24
N ASP A 9 -3.01 -0.48 11.32
CA ASP A 9 -3.70 -1.28 10.31
C ASP A 9 -4.38 -0.32 9.32
N VAL A 10 -4.20 -0.57 8.04
CA VAL A 10 -4.67 0.28 6.94
C VAL A 10 -5.53 -0.53 6.02
N LEU A 11 -6.72 -0.01 5.74
CA LEU A 11 -7.62 -0.52 4.73
C LEU A 11 -7.89 0.60 3.73
N ALA A 12 -7.37 0.46 2.51
CA ALA A 12 -7.36 1.53 1.52
C ALA A 12 -7.49 1.02 0.09
N VAL A 13 -7.92 1.92 -0.79
CA VAL A 13 -7.95 1.69 -2.25
C VAL A 13 -6.59 2.04 -2.83
N VAL A 14 -6.08 1.23 -3.75
CA VAL A 14 -4.87 1.55 -4.51
C VAL A 14 -5.26 2.44 -5.70
N LEU A 15 -4.65 3.62 -5.81
CA LEU A 15 -4.85 4.55 -6.92
C LEU A 15 -3.75 4.43 -7.98
N HIS A 16 -2.52 4.19 -7.55
CA HIS A 16 -1.38 4.06 -8.43
C HIS A 16 -0.38 3.05 -7.89
N CYS A 17 0.27 2.32 -8.80
CA CYS A 17 1.33 1.37 -8.47
C CYS A 17 2.56 1.70 -9.33
N GLY A 18 3.61 2.22 -8.68
CA GLY A 18 4.85 2.57 -9.33
C GLY A 18 5.70 1.34 -9.70
N PRO A 19 6.76 1.52 -10.50
CA PRO A 19 7.69 0.45 -10.83
C PRO A 19 8.51 0.00 -9.61
N GLN A 20 9.05 -1.22 -9.67
CA GLN A 20 10.09 -1.65 -8.73
C GLN A 20 11.34 -0.78 -8.92
N LYS A 21 11.89 -0.25 -7.84
CA LYS A 21 13.15 0.52 -7.85
C LYS A 21 14.08 0.04 -6.76
N ASN A 22 15.37 0.33 -6.92
CA ASN A 22 16.35 0.14 -5.85
C ASN A 22 16.45 1.43 -5.04
N ALA A 23 16.43 1.34 -3.72
CA ALA A 23 16.74 2.47 -2.87
C ALA A 23 18.22 2.82 -3.01
N ASP A 24 18.50 4.04 -3.48
CA ASP A 24 19.82 4.52 -3.92
C ASP A 24 20.98 4.29 -2.94
N ARG A 25 20.69 4.10 -1.64
CA ARG A 25 21.72 4.03 -0.58
C ARG A 25 21.91 2.65 0.04
N SER A 26 20.96 1.73 -0.13
CA SER A 26 20.95 0.48 0.63
C SER A 26 20.86 -0.77 -0.24
N HIS A 27 20.74 -0.61 -1.57
CA HIS A 27 20.42 -1.70 -2.50
C HIS A 27 19.10 -2.44 -2.17
N HIS A 28 18.34 -1.95 -1.19
CA HIS A 28 17.06 -2.51 -0.83
C HIS A 28 16.06 -2.23 -1.94
N ARG A 29 15.34 -3.25 -2.36
CA ARG A 29 14.32 -3.11 -3.39
C ARG A 29 13.07 -2.50 -2.77
N CYS A 30 12.45 -1.56 -3.44
CA CYS A 30 11.19 -0.99 -3.00
C CYS A 30 10.24 -0.70 -4.16
N ARG A 31 8.97 -0.60 -3.83
CA ARG A 31 7.92 -0.15 -4.72
C ARG A 31 7.02 0.81 -3.98
N GLU A 32 6.72 1.92 -4.62
CA GLU A 32 5.83 2.93 -4.08
C GLU A 32 4.44 2.77 -4.70
N ILE A 33 3.43 2.75 -3.84
CA ILE A 33 2.01 2.70 -4.20
C ILE A 33 1.28 3.86 -3.54
N THR A 34 0.37 4.49 -4.28
CA THR A 34 -0.48 5.56 -3.74
C THR A 34 -1.78 4.95 -3.28
N LEU A 35 -2.07 5.13 -2.00
CA LEU A 35 -3.29 4.66 -1.36
C LEU A 35 -4.26 5.82 -1.13
N CYS A 36 -5.55 5.50 -1.15
CA CYS A 36 -6.64 6.40 -0.82
C CYS A 36 -7.50 5.79 0.29
N ASP A 37 -7.72 6.55 1.36
CA ASP A 37 -8.61 6.16 2.46
C ASP A 37 -10.09 6.50 2.15
N ASN A 38 -10.97 6.22 3.11
CA ASN A 38 -12.39 6.55 3.02
C ASN A 38 -12.70 8.06 3.12
N GLN A 39 -11.73 8.90 3.43
CA GLN A 39 -11.86 10.35 3.52
C GLN A 39 -11.26 11.05 2.29
N GLN A 40 -10.91 10.28 1.24
CA GLN A 40 -10.22 10.74 0.02
C GLN A 40 -8.82 11.30 0.27
N ASN A 41 -8.22 11.02 1.44
CA ASN A 41 -6.83 11.39 1.68
C ASN A 41 -5.92 10.40 0.98
N GLN A 42 -4.90 10.93 0.31
CA GLN A 42 -3.92 10.13 -0.41
C GLN A 42 -2.61 10.06 0.37
N PHE A 43 -2.05 8.86 0.47
CA PHE A 43 -0.79 8.62 1.16
C PHE A 43 0.12 7.75 0.32
N LEU A 44 1.42 8.03 0.40
CA LEU A 44 2.45 7.20 -0.20
C LEU A 44 2.70 6.00 0.69
N PHE A 45 2.65 4.80 0.12
CA PHE A 45 2.96 3.56 0.81
C PHE A 45 4.11 2.84 0.13
N THR A 46 5.22 2.68 0.85
CA THR A 46 6.42 2.02 0.36
C THR A 46 6.42 0.55 0.76
N LEU A 47 6.35 -0.32 -0.24
CA LEU A 47 6.57 -1.76 -0.11
C LEU A 47 8.06 -2.04 -0.22
N TRP A 48 8.62 -2.72 0.77
CA TRP A 48 10.04 -3.08 0.83
C TRP A 48 10.26 -4.55 0.50
N GLU A 49 11.35 -4.83 -0.22
CA GLU A 49 11.82 -6.17 -0.55
C GLU A 49 10.72 -7.05 -1.17
N ASP A 50 10.50 -8.22 -0.58
CA ASP A 50 9.54 -9.23 -1.03
C ASP A 50 8.13 -8.66 -1.17
N PHE A 51 7.72 -7.73 -0.30
CA PHE A 51 6.41 -7.06 -0.42
C PHE A 51 6.27 -6.30 -1.73
N GLY A 52 7.34 -5.66 -2.19
CA GLY A 52 7.34 -4.95 -3.48
C GLY A 52 7.31 -5.93 -4.66
N GLU A 53 7.99 -7.07 -4.53
CA GLU A 53 8.13 -8.05 -5.61
C GLU A 53 6.95 -9.00 -5.79
N ILE A 54 6.30 -9.37 -4.69
CA ILE A 54 5.20 -10.32 -4.65
C ILE A 54 3.88 -9.56 -4.71
N GLU A 55 3.47 -8.92 -3.62
CA GLU A 55 2.19 -8.21 -3.53
C GLU A 55 2.17 -6.96 -4.42
N GLY A 56 3.28 -6.20 -4.46
CA GLY A 56 3.40 -5.04 -5.33
C GLY A 56 3.27 -5.38 -6.83
N ARG A 57 3.81 -6.52 -7.24
CA ARG A 57 3.66 -7.06 -8.61
C ARG A 57 2.24 -7.54 -8.87
N GLU A 58 1.64 -8.23 -7.91
CA GLU A 58 0.24 -8.66 -7.99
C GLU A 58 -0.70 -7.47 -8.18
N ILE A 59 -0.53 -6.41 -7.37
CA ILE A 59 -1.28 -5.15 -7.47
C ILE A 59 -1.09 -4.53 -8.85
N SER A 60 0.15 -4.39 -9.33
CA SER A 60 0.45 -3.80 -10.64
C SER A 60 -0.19 -4.59 -11.80
N SER A 61 -0.12 -5.92 -11.75
CA SER A 61 -0.74 -6.80 -12.74
C SER A 61 -2.27 -6.67 -12.74
N LYS A 62 -2.88 -6.64 -11.54
CA LYS A 62 -4.32 -6.47 -11.38
C LYS A 62 -4.79 -5.08 -11.84
N MET A 63 -4.04 -4.01 -11.56
CA MET A 63 -4.38 -2.66 -12.05
C MET A 63 -4.35 -2.56 -13.58
N THR A 64 -3.49 -3.34 -14.23
CA THR A 64 -3.38 -3.35 -15.70
C THR A 64 -4.51 -4.17 -16.34
N THR A 65 -5.00 -5.19 -15.65
CA THR A 65 -5.97 -6.16 -16.19
C THR A 65 -7.41 -5.89 -15.78
N GLN A 66 -7.63 -5.26 -14.62
CA GLN A 66 -8.94 -4.98 -14.05
C GLN A 66 -9.21 -3.48 -14.10
N THR A 67 -10.38 -3.11 -14.64
CA THR A 67 -10.87 -1.72 -14.63
C THR A 67 -11.49 -1.34 -13.27
N ASP A 68 -11.71 -2.32 -12.39
CA ASP A 68 -12.24 -2.10 -11.05
C ASP A 68 -11.13 -1.66 -10.08
N LEU A 69 -11.52 -0.85 -9.11
CA LEU A 69 -10.64 -0.46 -8.01
C LEU A 69 -10.10 -1.68 -7.24
N LEU A 70 -8.86 -1.56 -6.76
CA LEU A 70 -8.23 -2.57 -5.91
C LEU A 70 -8.19 -2.09 -4.47
N VAL A 71 -8.60 -2.96 -3.55
CA VAL A 71 -8.54 -2.67 -2.11
C VAL A 71 -7.47 -3.53 -1.48
N ILE A 72 -6.67 -2.93 -0.60
CA ILE A 72 -5.64 -3.63 0.17
C ILE A 72 -5.89 -3.51 1.67
N LEU A 73 -5.48 -4.54 2.40
CA LEU A 73 -5.33 -4.53 3.84
C LEU A 73 -3.86 -4.65 4.20
N GLY A 74 -3.29 -3.60 4.76
CA GLY A 74 -2.00 -3.64 5.44
C GLY A 74 -2.22 -3.79 6.94
N ARG A 75 -1.52 -4.71 7.60
CA ARG A 75 -1.46 -4.77 9.07
C ARG A 75 -0.05 -4.56 9.57
N SER A 76 0.06 -4.00 10.77
CA SER A 76 1.35 -3.65 11.39
C SER A 76 2.22 -2.82 10.43
N ILE A 77 1.63 -1.80 9.81
CA ILE A 77 2.29 -0.90 8.88
C ILE A 77 2.99 0.21 9.66
N GLY A 78 4.26 0.44 9.35
CA GLY A 78 5.04 1.49 9.97
C GLY A 78 4.65 2.86 9.45
N ILE A 79 4.51 3.83 10.34
CA ILE A 79 4.32 5.24 9.97
C ILE A 79 5.69 5.91 9.84
N SER A 80 5.95 6.50 8.68
CA SER A 80 7.11 7.35 8.42
C SER A 80 6.65 8.80 8.20
N THR A 81 7.41 9.73 8.77
CA THR A 81 7.23 11.18 8.52
C THR A 81 8.27 11.74 7.56
N TYR A 82 9.09 10.87 6.95
CA TYR A 82 10.10 11.26 5.99
C TYR A 82 9.44 11.81 4.73
N GLN A 83 9.64 13.10 4.46
CA GLN A 83 9.00 13.86 3.36
C GLN A 83 7.47 13.98 3.44
N GLY A 84 6.91 13.91 4.66
CA GLY A 84 5.46 13.96 4.90
C GLY A 84 4.93 12.65 5.50
N LEU A 85 3.61 12.56 5.68
CA LEU A 85 2.98 11.34 6.20
C LEU A 85 3.03 10.24 5.12
N SER A 86 3.88 9.25 5.34
CA SER A 86 4.05 8.09 4.49
C SER A 86 3.94 6.80 5.30
N LEU A 87 3.62 5.72 4.60
CA LEU A 87 3.49 4.40 5.17
C LEU A 87 4.60 3.52 4.63
N GLN A 88 5.04 2.55 5.41
CA GLN A 88 6.04 1.59 4.95
C GLN A 88 5.82 0.20 5.54
N THR A 89 6.07 -0.83 4.74
CA THR A 89 6.07 -2.21 5.23
C THR A 89 7.27 -2.46 6.14
N ARG A 90 7.06 -3.30 7.14
CA ARG A 90 8.06 -3.81 8.08
C ARG A 90 8.11 -5.33 7.99
N TYR A 91 9.09 -5.92 8.66
CA TYR A 91 9.25 -7.37 8.72
C TYR A 91 8.02 -8.10 9.28
N ASN A 92 7.34 -7.51 10.26
CA ASN A 92 6.11 -8.04 10.87
C ASN A 92 4.83 -7.60 10.15
N SER A 93 4.92 -6.81 9.08
CA SER A 93 3.74 -6.38 8.34
C SER A 93 3.09 -7.54 7.61
N THR A 94 1.79 -7.43 7.37
CA THR A 94 1.10 -8.33 6.42
C THR A 94 0.31 -7.49 5.43
N LEU A 95 0.31 -7.92 4.17
CA LEU A 95 -0.42 -7.25 3.10
C LEU A 95 -1.36 -8.25 2.43
N ARG A 96 -2.62 -7.87 2.25
CA ARG A 96 -3.61 -8.67 1.53
C ARG A 96 -4.25 -7.84 0.43
N VAL A 97 -4.22 -8.36 -0.79
CA VAL A 97 -4.81 -7.75 -1.97
C VAL A 97 -6.22 -8.28 -2.19
N ASN A 98 -7.19 -7.39 -2.41
CA ASN A 98 -8.62 -7.67 -2.59
C ASN A 98 -9.22 -8.66 -1.59
N PRO A 99 -9.15 -8.35 -0.29
CA PRO A 99 -9.74 -9.23 0.70
C PRO A 99 -11.28 -9.17 0.66
N ASN A 100 -11.93 -10.32 0.80
CA ASN A 100 -13.38 -10.48 0.63
C ASN A 100 -14.19 -10.24 1.92
N TYR A 101 -13.91 -9.17 2.66
CA TYR A 101 -14.70 -8.80 3.84
C TYR A 101 -15.62 -7.61 3.56
N PRO A 102 -16.74 -7.46 4.31
CA PRO A 102 -17.75 -6.44 4.04
C PRO A 102 -17.20 -5.01 3.97
N GLN A 103 -16.18 -4.68 4.76
CA GLN A 103 -15.55 -3.36 4.80
C GLN A 103 -14.79 -3.03 3.51
N ALA A 104 -14.10 -4.01 2.89
CA ALA A 104 -13.42 -3.81 1.61
C ALA A 104 -14.42 -3.66 0.46
N VAL A 105 -15.48 -4.48 0.49
CA VAL A 105 -16.57 -4.36 -0.48
C VAL A 105 -17.30 -3.01 -0.33
N ALA A 106 -17.41 -2.48 0.89
CA ALA A 106 -17.98 -1.16 1.11
C ALA A 106 -17.12 -0.05 0.48
N LEU A 107 -15.79 -0.12 0.59
CA LEU A 107 -14.88 0.83 -0.05
C LEU A 107 -14.97 0.80 -1.59
N LEU A 108 -15.11 -0.39 -2.19
CA LEU A 108 -15.33 -0.51 -3.65
C LEU A 108 -16.64 0.14 -4.11
N LYS A 109 -17.66 0.20 -3.25
CA LYS A 109 -18.95 0.82 -3.58
C LYS A 109 -18.92 2.35 -3.54
N TRP A 110 -17.96 2.95 -2.83
CA TRP A 110 -17.85 4.41 -2.70
C TRP A 110 -17.48 5.10 -4.01
N ASP A 111 -16.73 4.43 -4.87
CA ASP A 111 -16.29 4.94 -6.17
C ASP A 111 -17.42 5.02 -7.22
N LYS A 112 -18.57 4.38 -6.95
CA LYS A 112 -19.72 4.41 -7.86
C LYS A 112 -20.67 5.59 -7.61
N ARG A 113 -20.20 6.69 -7.02
CA ARG A 113 -20.99 7.92 -6.81
C ARG A 113 -20.57 9.05 -7.72
#